data_AF-A0A0A7UXP5-F1
#
_entry.id   AF-A0A0A7UXP5-F1
#
_cell.length_a   1.000
_cell.length_b   1.000
_cell.length_c   1.000
_cell.angle_alpha   90.00
_cell.angle_beta   90.00
_cell.angle_gamma   90.00
#
_symmetry.space_group_name_H-M   'P 1'
#
loop_
_entity.id
_entity.type
_entity.pdbx_description
1 polymer ?
#
loop_
_entity_poly.entity_id
_entity_poly.type
_entity_poly.pdbx_seq_one_letter_code
_entity_poly.pdbx_strand_id
1 'polypeptide(L)'
;SSLPLLVALLVLQNTSGTLSLLTLQYMDPLNLTTHADKLWWAGCLVAFLVKMPLYGVHLWLPKAHVEAPVAGSMILAAVLLKLGGYGMMRMMLILEPLTKEMSYPFIVFALWGGVMAGSICLR
;
A
#
# COMPACT_ATOMS: atom_id res chain seq x y z
N SER A 1 7.63 1.59 -7.69
CA SER A 1 6.98 1.78 -6.37
C SER A 1 7.51 0.85 -5.27
N SER A 2 8.28 -0.20 -5.58
CA SER A 2 8.78 -1.15 -4.56
C SER A 2 10.04 -0.68 -3.82
N LEU A 3 10.85 0.20 -4.41
CA LEU A 3 12.10 0.69 -3.79
C LEU A 3 11.87 1.43 -2.45
N PRO A 4 10.89 2.36 -2.31
CA PRO A 4 10.61 2.99 -1.02
C PRO A 4 10.25 1.98 0.08
N LEU A 5 9.52 0.92 -0.28
CA LEU A 5 9.17 -0.14 0.65
C LEU A 5 10.38 -0.98 1.05
N LEU A 6 11.29 -1.26 0.11
CA LEU A 6 12.53 -1.96 0.45
C LEU A 6 13.36 -1.16 1.45
N VAL A 7 13.54 0.14 1.20
CA VAL A 7 14.24 1.04 2.12
C VAL A 7 13.55 1.03 3.49
N ALA A 8 12.22 1.08 3.50
CA ALA A 8 11.45 1.03 4.74
C ALA A 8 11.64 -0.28 5.52
N LEU A 9 11.67 -1.43 4.84
CA LEU A 9 11.91 -2.73 5.49
C LEU A 9 13.34 -2.84 6.05
N LEU A 10 14.34 -2.29 5.37
CA LEU A 10 15.72 -2.26 5.88
C LEU A 10 15.83 -1.40 7.14
N VAL A 11 15.14 -0.26 7.17
CA VAL A 11 15.06 0.58 8.38
C VAL A 11 14.37 -0.18 9.51
N LEU A 12 13.26 -0.87 9.21
CA LEU A 12 12.57 -1.71 10.20
C LEU A 12 13.54 -2.75 10.78
N GLN A 13 14.24 -3.50 9.93
CA GLN A 13 15.21 -4.52 10.34
C GLN A 13 16.28 -3.97 11.27
N ASN A 14 16.79 -2.77 11.00
CA ASN A 14 17.79 -2.14 11.86
C ASN A 14 17.24 -1.78 13.24
N THR A 15 15.95 -1.44 13.34
CA THR A 15 15.31 -1.07 14.61
C THR A 15 14.79 -2.26 15.42
N SER A 16 14.17 -3.25 14.76
CA SER A 16 13.54 -4.41 15.41
C SER A 16 14.46 -5.63 15.50
N GLY A 17 15.56 -5.67 14.74
CA GLY A 17 16.47 -6.82 14.63
C GLY A 17 15.91 -8.01 13.85
N THR A 18 14.60 -8.06 13.57
CA THR A 18 13.95 -9.14 12.83
C THR A 18 12.94 -8.63 11.80
N LEU A 19 12.78 -9.39 10.71
CA LEU A 19 11.78 -9.16 9.66
C LEU A 19 10.61 -10.14 9.71
N SER A 20 10.61 -11.08 10.66
CA SER A 20 9.55 -12.09 10.74
C SER A 20 8.26 -11.45 11.26
N LEU A 21 7.29 -11.30 10.36
CA LEU A 21 5.95 -10.74 10.64
C LEU A 21 5.29 -11.33 11.89
N LEU A 22 5.48 -12.63 12.14
CA LEU A 22 4.91 -13.30 13.30
C LEU A 22 5.52 -12.80 14.62
N THR A 23 6.84 -12.58 14.66
CA THR A 23 7.50 -12.11 15.88
C THR A 23 7.25 -10.63 16.12
N LEU A 24 7.20 -9.83 15.05
CA LEU A 24 6.93 -8.40 15.09
C LEU A 24 5.60 -8.03 15.76
N GLN A 25 4.58 -8.91 15.69
CA GLN A 25 3.29 -8.70 16.34
C GLN A 25 3.34 -8.80 17.87
N TYR A 26 4.34 -9.50 18.42
CA TYR A 26 4.50 -9.68 19.86
C TYR A 26 5.53 -8.72 20.45
N MET A 27 6.16 -7.89 19.61
CA MET A 27 7.07 -6.84 20.08
C MET A 27 6.24 -5.66 20.63
N ASP A 28 6.84 -4.90 21.55
CA ASP A 28 6.26 -3.64 21.98
C ASP A 28 6.04 -2.69 20.80
N PRO A 29 4.98 -1.85 20.83
CA PRO A 29 4.70 -0.92 19.75
C PRO A 29 5.87 0.05 19.55
N LEU A 30 6.21 0.28 18.28
CA LEU A 30 7.26 1.23 17.92
C LEU A 30 6.84 2.65 18.34
N ASN A 31 7.73 3.35 19.06
CA ASN A 31 7.53 4.76 19.41
C ASN A 31 7.80 5.65 18.18
N LEU A 32 6.82 5.74 17.29
CA LEU A 32 6.92 6.48 16.03
C LEU A 32 6.56 7.97 16.21
N THR A 33 7.44 8.72 16.86
CA THR A 33 7.18 10.13 17.23
C THR A 33 7.81 11.14 16.29
N THR A 34 8.85 10.76 15.55
CA THR A 34 9.64 11.71 14.76
C THR A 34 9.04 11.97 13.37
N HIS A 35 9.40 13.09 12.75
CA HIS A 35 9.04 13.36 11.35
C HIS A 35 9.60 12.32 10.38
N ALA A 36 10.76 11.72 10.70
CA ALA A 36 11.34 10.63 9.93
C ALA A 36 10.44 9.39 9.95
N ASP A 37 9.84 9.07 11.10
CA ASP A 37 8.91 7.95 11.24
C ASP A 37 7.64 8.16 10.42
N LYS A 38 7.14 9.40 10.34
CA LYS A 38 5.99 9.75 9.47
C LYS A 38 6.31 9.57 8.00
N LEU A 39 7.53 9.93 7.57
CA LEU A 39 7.98 9.72 6.19
C LEU A 39 8.18 8.23 5.88
N TRP A 40 8.74 7.48 6.82
CA TRP A 40 8.89 6.03 6.72
C TRP A 40 7.53 5.32 6.61
N TRP A 41 6.58 5.70 7.46
CA TRP A 41 5.19 5.23 7.42
C TRP A 41 4.52 5.52 6.07
N ALA A 42 4.70 6.74 5.54
CA ALA A 42 4.17 7.12 4.24
C ALA A 42 4.82 6.30 3.11
N GLY A 43 6.12 6.05 3.18
CA GLY A 43 6.85 5.20 2.23
C GLY A 43 6.32 3.76 2.22
N CYS A 44 6.02 3.19 3.39
CA CYS A 44 5.38 1.88 3.51
C CYS A 44 4.01 1.86 2.82
N LEU A 45 3.15 2.84 3.08
CA LEU A 45 1.77 2.84 2.55
C LEU A 45 1.68 3.15 1.06
N VAL A 46 2.40 4.18 0.59
CA VAL A 46 2.34 4.60 -0.82
C VAL A 46 2.73 3.44 -1.75
N ALA A 47 3.69 2.59 -1.34
CA ALA A 47 4.10 1.43 -2.13
C ALA A 47 2.97 0.41 -2.37
N PHE A 48 2.09 0.20 -1.38
CA PHE A 48 0.91 -0.66 -1.53
C PHE A 48 -0.24 0.05 -2.26
N LEU A 49 -0.42 1.36 -2.00
CA LEU A 49 -1.43 2.16 -2.67
C LEU A 49 -1.22 2.30 -4.18
N VAL A 50 0.01 2.20 -4.69
CA VAL A 50 0.27 2.12 -6.14
C VAL A 50 -0.20 0.79 -6.75
N LYS A 51 -0.15 -0.30 -5.97
CA LYS A 51 -0.61 -1.62 -6.42
C LYS A 51 -2.13 -1.77 -6.32
N MET A 52 -2.76 -1.01 -5.42
CA MET A 52 -4.21 -0.90 -5.33
C MET A 52 -4.75 0.20 -6.26
N PRO A 53 -6.00 0.09 -6.73
CA PRO A 53 -6.52 0.98 -7.76
C PRO A 53 -6.97 2.31 -7.16
N LEU A 54 -6.03 3.25 -6.98
CA LEU A 54 -6.33 4.65 -6.74
C LEU A 54 -6.34 5.44 -8.05
N TYR A 55 -7.38 6.24 -8.25
CA TYR A 55 -7.50 7.11 -9.41
C TYR A 55 -6.30 8.07 -9.52
N GLY A 56 -5.76 8.22 -10.74
CA GLY A 56 -4.51 8.95 -11.01
C GLY A 56 -3.29 8.03 -11.14
N VAL A 57 -3.05 7.14 -10.18
CA VAL A 57 -1.94 6.17 -10.24
C VAL A 57 -2.32 4.92 -11.04
N HIS A 58 -3.62 4.61 -11.09
CA HIS A 58 -4.17 3.40 -11.71
C HIS A 58 -4.10 3.35 -13.24
N LEU A 59 -3.73 4.43 -13.95
CA LEU A 59 -3.75 4.46 -15.43
C LEU A 59 -2.84 3.41 -16.10
N TRP A 60 -1.88 2.85 -15.37
CA TRP A 60 -1.06 1.74 -15.83
C TRP A 60 -1.86 0.43 -16.00
N LEU A 61 -2.87 0.19 -15.14
CA LEU A 61 -3.58 -1.09 -15.08
C LEU A 61 -4.51 -1.31 -16.28
N PRO A 62 -5.33 -0.33 -16.73
CA PRO A 62 -6.11 -0.46 -17.96
C PRO A 62 -5.24 -0.71 -19.20
N LYS A 63 -4.09 -0.02 -19.31
CA LYS A 63 -3.14 -0.24 -20.42
C LYS A 63 -2.53 -1.64 -20.38
N ALA A 64 -2.11 -2.10 -19.21
CA ALA A 64 -1.57 -3.45 -19.02
C ALA A 64 -2.60 -4.54 -19.36
N HIS A 65 -3.89 -4.29 -19.10
CA HIS A 65 -4.97 -5.21 -19.47
C HIS A 65 -5.20 -5.29 -20.99
N VAL A 66 -5.02 -4.20 -21.72
CA VAL A 66 -5.22 -4.15 -23.18
C VAL A 66 -4.08 -4.83 -23.94
N GLU A 67 -2.85 -4.72 -23.43
CA GLU A 67 -1.66 -5.27 -24.10
C GLU A 67 -1.34 -6.72 -23.74
N ALA A 68 -1.90 -7.24 -22.63
CA ALA A 68 -1.61 -8.59 -22.15
C ALA A 68 -2.51 -9.67 -22.79
N PRO A 69 -2.01 -10.91 -22.97
CA PRO A 69 -2.84 -12.05 -23.34
C PRO A 69 -3.93 -12.32 -22.29
N VAL A 70 -5.05 -12.94 -22.70
CA VAL A 70 -6.23 -13.17 -21.86
C VAL A 70 -5.88 -13.81 -20.50
N ALA A 71 -5.06 -14.86 -20.50
CA ALA A 71 -4.60 -15.52 -19.26
C ALA A 71 -3.80 -14.59 -18.34
N GLY A 72 -2.94 -13.73 -18.90
CA GLY A 72 -2.16 -12.76 -18.14
C GLY A 72 -3.03 -11.68 -17.50
N SER A 73 -4.03 -11.18 -18.24
CA SER A 73 -4.99 -10.20 -17.74
C SER A 73 -5.81 -10.75 -16.56
N MET A 74 -6.24 -12.01 -16.62
CA MET A 74 -6.98 -12.67 -15.53
C MET A 74 -6.15 -12.81 -14.26
N ILE A 75 -4.89 -13.22 -14.37
CA ILE A 75 -3.98 -13.36 -13.21
C ILE A 75 -3.68 -12.00 -12.60
N LEU A 76 -3.47 -10.97 -13.43
CA LEU A 76 -3.17 -9.61 -12.98
C LEU A 76 -4.32 -9.07 -12.11
N ALA A 77 -5.56 -9.15 -12.61
CA ALA A 77 -6.72 -8.69 -11.86
C ALA A 77 -7.01 -9.55 -10.61
N ALA A 78 -6.93 -10.88 -10.73
CA ALA A 78 -7.32 -11.76 -9.63
C ALA A 78 -6.28 -11.78 -8.48
N VAL A 79 -4.99 -11.78 -8.81
CA VAL A 79 -3.92 -12.03 -7.84
C VAL A 79 -3.24 -10.74 -7.39
N LEU A 80 -2.85 -9.86 -8.31
CA LEU A 80 -2.06 -8.67 -7.93
C LEU A 80 -2.88 -7.67 -7.12
N LEU A 81 -4.15 -7.48 -7.45
CA LEU A 81 -5.04 -6.60 -6.67
C LEU A 81 -5.26 -7.15 -5.26
N LYS A 82 -5.50 -8.46 -5.12
CA LYS A 82 -5.70 -9.10 -3.81
C LYS A 82 -4.42 -9.13 -2.96
N LEU A 83 -3.27 -9.41 -3.57
CA LEU A 83 -1.98 -9.38 -2.88
C LEU A 83 -1.60 -7.97 -2.41
N GLY A 84 -1.97 -6.92 -3.16
CA GLY A 84 -1.78 -5.54 -2.74
C GLY A 84 -2.53 -5.21 -1.45
N GLY A 85 -3.82 -5.53 -1.41
CA GLY A 85 -4.65 -5.33 -0.21
C GLY A 85 -4.21 -6.20 0.97
N TYR A 86 -3.84 -7.45 0.70
CA TYR A 86 -3.31 -8.36 1.73
C TYR A 86 -2.02 -7.86 2.37
N GLY A 87 -1.09 -7.37 1.55
CA GLY A 87 0.15 -6.77 2.02
C GLY A 87 -0.08 -5.55 2.90
N MET A 88 -1.01 -4.67 2.50
CA MET A 88 -1.40 -3.52 3.31
C MET A 88 -1.98 -3.97 4.66
N MET A 89 -2.91 -4.92 4.69
CA MET A 89 -3.53 -5.39 5.94
C MET A 89 -2.48 -5.93 6.95
N ARG A 90 -1.48 -6.67 6.45
CA ARG A 90 -0.40 -7.18 7.31
C ARG A 90 0.52 -6.08 7.83
N MET A 91 0.87 -5.10 7.00
CA MET A 91 1.76 -4.01 7.40
C MET A 91 1.09 -3.00 8.34
N MET A 92 -0.22 -2.78 8.20
CA MET A 92 -0.97 -1.87 9.07
C MET A 92 -0.87 -2.23 10.55
N LEU A 93 -0.83 -3.52 10.88
CA LEU A 93 -0.68 -4.01 12.26
C LEU A 93 0.64 -3.58 12.90
N ILE A 94 1.71 -3.43 12.12
CA ILE A 94 3.03 -2.98 12.60
C ILE A 94 3.11 -1.45 12.70
N LEU A 95 2.31 -0.75 11.88
CA LEU A 95 2.35 0.70 11.72
C LEU A 95 1.42 1.45 12.70
N GLU A 96 0.65 0.74 13.54
CA GLU A 96 -0.11 1.35 14.63
C GLU A 96 0.84 1.93 15.70
N PRO A 97 0.59 3.14 16.26
CA PRO A 97 -0.66 3.91 16.23
C PRO A 97 -0.76 5.00 15.13
N LEU A 98 0.32 5.33 14.42
CA LEU A 98 0.37 6.45 13.44
C LEU A 98 -0.70 6.36 12.35
N THR A 99 -1.10 5.14 12.00
CA THR A 99 -2.17 4.88 11.02
C THR A 99 -3.49 5.57 11.37
N LYS A 100 -3.82 5.70 12.67
CA LYS A 100 -5.07 6.33 13.11
C LYS A 100 -5.12 7.82 12.79
N GLU A 101 -3.99 8.53 12.94
CA GLU A 101 -3.94 9.97 12.69
C GLU A 101 -3.77 10.30 11.20
N MET A 102 -2.92 9.54 10.51
CA MET A 102 -2.47 9.90 9.15
C MET A 102 -3.31 9.24 8.03
N SER A 103 -4.26 8.35 8.34
CA SER A 103 -5.05 7.64 7.32
C SER A 103 -6.11 8.50 6.62
N TYR A 104 -6.67 9.51 7.30
CA TYR A 104 -7.73 10.37 6.76
C TYR A 104 -7.48 10.93 5.34
N PRO A 105 -6.32 11.55 5.03
CA PRO A 105 -6.07 12.08 3.69
C PRO A 105 -6.11 10.99 2.60
N PHE A 106 -5.64 9.77 2.91
CA PHE A 106 -5.66 8.67 1.94
C PHE A 106 -7.07 8.13 1.69
N ILE A 107 -7.92 8.09 2.72
CA ILE A 107 -9.33 7.68 2.57
C ILE A 107 -10.08 8.68 1.69
N VAL A 108 -9.91 9.98 1.93
CA VAL A 108 -10.53 11.03 1.11
C VAL A 108 -10.09 10.91 -0.35
N PHE A 109 -8.79 10.71 -0.60
CA PHE A 109 -8.27 10.53 -1.95
C PHE A 109 -8.82 9.27 -2.63
N ALA A 110 -8.96 8.16 -1.91
CA ALA A 110 -9.53 6.91 -2.42
C ALA A 110 -11.00 7.06 -2.81
N LEU A 111 -11.81 7.69 -1.95
CA LEU A 111 -13.22 7.94 -2.21
C LEU A 111 -13.42 8.86 -3.41
N TRP A 112 -12.67 9.96 -3.47
CA TRP A 112 -12.70 10.88 -4.60
C TRP A 112 -12.34 10.16 -5.91
N GLY A 113 -11.30 9.33 -5.88
CA GLY A 113 -10.90 8.54 -7.02
C GLY A 113 -11.95 7.54 -7.50
N GLY A 114 -12.64 6.88 -6.56
CA GLY A 114 -13.74 5.97 -6.88
C GLY A 114 -14.90 6.67 -7.61
N VAL A 115 -15.26 7.88 -7.17
CA VAL A 115 -16.31 8.70 -7.82
C VAL A 115 -15.89 9.07 -9.25
N MET A 116 -14.66 9.52 -9.45
CA MET A 116 -14.16 9.89 -10.78
C MET A 116 -14.13 8.68 -11.73
N ALA A 117 -13.60 7.54 -11.29
CA ALA A 117 -13.61 6.32 -12.09
C ALA A 117 -15.03 5.87 -12.44
N GLY A 118 -15.96 5.91 -11.48
CA GLY A 118 -17.37 5.59 -11.70
C GLY A 118 -18.02 6.50 -12.75
N SER A 119 -17.73 7.81 -12.70
CA SER A 119 -18.27 8.76 -13.68
C SER A 119 -17.76 8.52 -15.11
N ILE A 120 -16.53 8.06 -15.28
CA ILE A 120 -15.94 7.75 -16.59
C ILE A 120 -16.53 6.45 -17.17
N CYS A 121 -16.76 5.44 -16.33
CA CYS A 121 -17.35 4.17 -16.77
C CYS A 121 -18.82 4.29 -17.20
N LEU A 122 -19.53 5.35 -16.76
CA LEU A 122 -20.90 5.64 -17.19
C LEU A 122 -20.99 6.30 -18.57
N ARG A 123 -19.85 6.76 -19.12
CA ARG A 123 -19.77 7.35 -20.47
C ARG A 123 -19.43 6.29 -21.51
#